data_AF-A0A7V2XB22-F1
#
_entry.id   AF-A0A7V2XB22-F1
#
_cell.length_a   1.000
_cell.length_b   1.000
_cell.length_c   1.000
_cell.angle_alpha   90.00
_cell.angle_beta   90.00
_cell.angle_gamma   90.00
#
_symmetry.space_group_name_H-M   'P 1'
#
loop_
_entity.id
_entity.type
_entity.pdbx_description
1 polymer ?
#
loop_
_entity_poly.entity_id
_entity_poly.type
_entity_poly.pdbx_seq_one_letter_code
_entity_poly.pdbx_strand_id
1 'polypeptide(L)'
;SEEAGGCVNPFMVLNELEAGLDHHSLITAEEQKKRCRELMTLVKEEYADIAKNEVQRAICADEEAIKRLCGNYIDNVKAYTQKEKVKNRYTGESEEPNEQLMRSIEEKIEIPESRKDDFRREIMNYIGALAVEGKTFDYRSNERLHRALELKLFEDQKDTIKLTSLVSNVVDRETQEKIDVVKSRLMKNYGYCEVCATDVLHFVASIFARGDLKEAKG
;
A
#
# COMPACT_ATOMS: atom_id res chain seq x y z
N SER A 1 -12.63 0.73 -34.64
CA SER A 1 -12.32 1.42 -33.38
C SER A 1 -13.22 0.81 -32.33
N GLU A 2 -12.68 -0.11 -31.52
CA GLU A 2 -13.44 -0.75 -30.45
C GLU A 2 -13.74 0.30 -29.37
N GLU A 3 -15.00 0.68 -29.25
CA GLU A 3 -15.49 1.55 -28.19
C GLU A 3 -15.28 0.85 -26.84
N ALA A 4 -14.64 1.56 -25.91
CA ALA A 4 -14.43 1.14 -24.54
C ALA A 4 -15.77 0.75 -23.89
N GLY A 5 -15.94 -0.55 -23.61
CA GLY A 5 -17.14 -1.09 -22.99
C GLY A 5 -17.37 -0.59 -21.55
N GLY A 6 -18.17 0.47 -21.41
CA GLY A 6 -19.42 0.46 -20.63
C GLY A 6 -19.37 0.13 -19.13
N CYS A 7 -18.34 0.55 -18.38
CA CYS A 7 -18.37 0.47 -16.92
C CYS A 7 -18.44 1.86 -16.29
N VAL A 8 -19.23 2.00 -15.23
CA VAL A 8 -19.39 3.26 -14.50
C VAL A 8 -18.74 3.12 -13.14
N ASN A 9 -17.67 3.89 -12.89
CA ASN A 9 -17.00 3.89 -11.60
C ASN A 9 -17.57 4.95 -10.67
N PRO A 10 -17.45 4.78 -9.34
CA PRO A 10 -17.95 5.76 -8.38
C PRO A 10 -17.41 7.18 -8.60
N PHE A 11 -16.12 7.33 -8.92
CA PHE A 11 -15.54 8.66 -9.19
C PHE A 11 -16.12 9.33 -10.44
N MET A 12 -16.55 8.57 -11.46
CA MET A 12 -17.23 9.11 -12.64
C MET A 12 -18.59 9.68 -12.23
N VAL A 13 -19.36 8.91 -11.45
CA VAL A 13 -20.66 9.35 -10.93
C VAL A 13 -20.51 10.59 -10.05
N LEU A 14 -19.55 10.60 -9.13
CA LEU A 14 -19.32 11.74 -8.24
C LEU A 14 -18.89 13.01 -9.00
N ASN A 15 -18.14 12.87 -10.10
CA ASN A 15 -17.78 14.00 -10.95
C ASN A 15 -18.99 14.54 -11.73
N GLU A 16 -19.83 13.66 -12.28
CA GLU A 16 -21.06 14.06 -12.97
C GLU A 16 -22.08 14.70 -12.01
N LEU A 17 -22.22 14.16 -10.79
CA LEU A 17 -23.08 14.75 -9.76
C LEU A 17 -22.61 16.15 -9.35
N GLU A 18 -21.30 16.37 -9.26
CA GLU A 18 -20.75 17.69 -8.96
C GLU A 18 -20.96 18.68 -10.12
N ALA A 19 -20.67 18.28 -11.35
CA ALA A 19 -20.85 19.12 -12.53
C ALA A 19 -22.33 19.45 -12.78
N GLY A 20 -23.22 18.50 -12.55
CA GLY A 20 -24.67 18.67 -12.70
C GLY A 20 -25.31 19.58 -11.65
N LEU A 21 -24.64 19.83 -10.52
CA LEU A 21 -25.18 20.64 -9.42
C LEU A 21 -25.50 22.08 -9.84
N ASP A 22 -24.70 22.66 -10.74
CA ASP A 22 -24.89 24.03 -11.22
C ASP A 22 -26.09 24.19 -12.16
N HIS A 23 -26.50 23.10 -12.82
CA HIS A 23 -27.59 23.06 -13.78
C HIS A 23 -28.90 22.51 -13.18
N HIS A 24 -28.91 22.18 -11.89
CA HIS A 24 -30.03 21.51 -11.26
C HIS A 24 -31.18 22.48 -10.94
N SER A 25 -32.29 22.35 -11.66
CA SER A 25 -33.45 23.28 -11.60
C SER A 25 -34.13 23.38 -10.23
N LEU A 26 -34.02 22.36 -9.38
CA LEU A 26 -34.61 22.33 -8.04
C LEU A 26 -33.67 22.81 -6.93
N ILE A 27 -32.38 23.04 -7.23
CA ILE A 27 -31.38 23.51 -6.25
C ILE A 27 -30.92 24.90 -6.69
N THR A 28 -31.74 25.91 -6.40
CA THR A 28 -31.50 27.29 -6.84
C THR A 28 -30.80 28.14 -5.79
N ALA A 29 -30.90 27.77 -4.50
CA ALA A 29 -30.28 28.49 -3.40
C ALA A 29 -28.76 28.26 -3.36
N GLU A 30 -27.98 29.34 -3.45
CA GLU A 30 -26.51 29.28 -3.45
C GLU A 30 -25.95 28.65 -2.16
N GLU A 31 -26.57 28.89 -1.01
CA GLU A 31 -26.16 28.26 0.26
C GLU A 31 -26.35 26.74 0.22
N GLN A 32 -27.42 26.26 -0.42
CA GLN A 32 -27.67 24.84 -0.58
C GLN A 32 -26.68 24.21 -1.56
N LYS A 33 -26.36 24.89 -2.68
CA LYS A 33 -25.32 24.43 -3.60
C LYS A 33 -23.96 24.36 -2.91
N LYS A 34 -23.60 25.38 -2.13
CA LYS A 34 -22.35 25.40 -1.35
C LYS A 34 -22.27 24.21 -0.40
N ARG A 35 -23.31 23.96 0.39
CA ARG A 35 -23.38 22.78 1.28
C ARG A 35 -23.28 21.46 0.50
N CYS A 36 -23.93 21.35 -0.65
CA CYS A 36 -23.82 20.16 -1.50
C CYS A 36 -22.38 19.94 -2.02
N ARG A 37 -21.67 21.01 -2.41
CA ARG A 37 -20.25 20.92 -2.80
C ARG A 37 -19.37 20.49 -1.64
N GLU A 38 -19.58 21.04 -0.43
CA GLU A 38 -18.84 20.63 0.77
C GLU A 38 -19.05 19.14 1.09
N LEU A 39 -20.29 18.65 1.03
CA LEU A 39 -20.59 17.22 1.20
C LEU A 39 -19.98 16.37 0.09
N MET A 40 -19.99 16.84 -1.15
CA MET A 40 -19.39 16.13 -2.28
C MET A 40 -17.87 15.96 -2.09
N THR A 41 -17.19 17.00 -1.60
CA THR A 41 -15.76 16.93 -1.26
C THR A 41 -15.50 15.83 -0.23
N LEU A 42 -16.27 15.81 0.87
CA LEU A 42 -16.13 14.77 1.91
C LEU A 42 -16.35 13.36 1.34
N VAL A 43 -17.39 13.16 0.52
CA VAL A 43 -17.66 11.85 -0.09
C VAL A 43 -16.53 11.43 -1.04
N LYS A 44 -15.95 12.37 -1.80
CA LYS A 44 -14.80 12.10 -2.68
C LYS A 44 -13.54 11.73 -1.89
N GLU A 45 -13.30 12.39 -0.75
CA GLU A 45 -12.19 12.07 0.15
C GLU A 45 -12.36 10.67 0.76
N GLU A 46 -13.54 10.35 1.30
CA GLU A 46 -13.85 9.02 1.84
C GLU A 46 -13.71 7.92 0.78
N TYR A 47 -14.23 8.15 -0.43
CA TYR A 47 -14.07 7.21 -1.53
C TYR A 47 -12.60 7.03 -1.93
N ALA A 48 -11.83 8.12 -1.97
CA ALA A 48 -10.40 8.05 -2.27
C ALA A 48 -9.65 7.19 -1.25
N ASP A 49 -9.99 7.30 0.03
CA ASP A 49 -9.36 6.51 1.08
C ASP A 49 -9.79 5.04 1.03
N ILE A 50 -11.05 4.74 0.72
CA ILE A 50 -11.51 3.37 0.45
C ILE A 50 -10.72 2.78 -0.73
N ALA A 51 -10.68 3.46 -1.88
CA ALA A 51 -10.01 2.97 -3.08
C ALA A 51 -8.50 2.75 -2.86
N LYS A 52 -7.83 3.67 -2.15
CA LYS A 52 -6.42 3.50 -1.76
C LYS A 52 -6.24 2.24 -0.91
N ASN A 53 -7.08 2.05 0.10
CA ASN A 53 -6.97 0.90 1.01
C ASN A 53 -7.18 -0.43 0.27
N GLU A 54 -8.12 -0.50 -0.66
CA GLU A 54 -8.37 -1.71 -1.47
C GLU A 54 -7.20 -2.02 -2.40
N VAL A 55 -6.67 -1.01 -3.11
CA VAL A 55 -5.49 -1.16 -3.98
C VAL A 55 -4.26 -1.56 -3.16
N GLN A 56 -4.02 -0.91 -2.02
CA GLN A 56 -2.94 -1.28 -1.10
C GLN A 56 -3.04 -2.75 -0.68
N ARG A 57 -4.23 -3.20 -0.25
CA ARG A 57 -4.44 -4.60 0.14
C ARG A 57 -4.26 -5.56 -1.02
N ALA A 58 -4.70 -5.22 -2.22
CA ALA A 58 -4.50 -6.04 -3.41
C ALA A 58 -3.01 -6.19 -3.78
N ILE A 59 -2.20 -5.15 -3.56
CA ILE A 59 -0.74 -5.19 -3.73
C ILE A 59 -0.10 -6.05 -2.64
N CYS A 60 -0.42 -5.78 -1.36
CA CYS A 60 0.13 -6.48 -0.20
C CYS A 60 -0.30 -7.95 -0.09
N ALA A 61 -1.35 -8.38 -0.79
CA ALA A 61 -1.76 -9.79 -0.82
C ALA A 61 -0.73 -10.73 -1.49
N ASP A 62 0.43 -10.23 -1.92
CA ASP A 62 1.59 -11.07 -2.19
C ASP A 62 2.21 -11.58 -0.88
N GLU A 63 1.63 -12.67 -0.38
CA GLU A 63 2.09 -13.32 0.85
C GLU A 63 3.55 -13.77 0.78
N GLU A 64 4.05 -14.11 -0.41
CA GLU A 64 5.45 -14.52 -0.56
C GLU A 64 6.40 -13.33 -0.43
N ALA A 65 6.03 -12.17 -0.99
CA ALA A 65 6.80 -10.95 -0.82
C ALA A 65 6.84 -10.51 0.65
N ILE A 66 5.71 -10.56 1.36
CA ILE A 66 5.68 -10.28 2.81
C ILE A 66 6.56 -11.27 3.57
N LYS A 67 6.48 -12.57 3.26
CA LYS A 67 7.34 -13.60 3.90
C LYS A 67 8.81 -13.33 3.67
N ARG A 68 9.23 -12.95 2.45
CA ARG A 68 10.62 -12.61 2.13
C ARG A 68 11.08 -11.37 2.89
N LEU A 69 10.26 -10.31 2.91
CA LEU A 69 10.55 -9.07 3.63
C LEU A 69 10.67 -9.33 5.14
N CYS A 70 9.73 -10.10 5.70
CA CYS A 70 9.74 -10.51 7.10
C CYS A 70 10.98 -11.33 7.44
N GLY A 71 11.31 -12.34 6.63
CA GLY A 71 12.50 -13.17 6.85
C GLY A 71 13.77 -12.32 6.87
N ASN A 72 13.92 -11.38 5.93
CA ASN A 72 15.05 -10.46 5.90
C ASN A 72 15.07 -9.55 7.15
N TYR A 73 13.92 -9.01 7.56
CA TYR A 73 13.82 -8.22 8.78
C TYR A 73 14.26 -9.01 10.02
N ILE A 74 13.72 -10.22 10.22
CA ILE A 74 14.05 -11.07 11.36
C ILE A 74 15.51 -11.49 11.37
N ASP A 75 16.09 -11.83 10.21
CA ASP A 75 17.52 -12.16 10.08
C ASP A 75 18.40 -10.99 10.59
N ASN A 76 18.06 -9.76 10.20
CA ASN A 76 18.76 -8.55 10.65
C ASN A 76 18.52 -8.23 12.14
N VAL A 77 17.28 -8.37 12.63
CA VAL A 77 16.94 -8.16 14.04
C VAL A 77 17.66 -9.15 14.95
N LYS A 78 17.74 -10.42 14.53
CA LYS A 78 18.50 -11.46 15.24
C LYS A 78 19.98 -11.07 15.34
N ALA A 79 20.60 -10.76 14.20
CA ALA A 79 22.00 -10.35 14.16
C ALA A 79 22.27 -9.11 15.03
N TYR A 80 21.40 -8.11 14.96
CA TYR A 80 21.48 -6.90 15.77
C TYR A 80 21.41 -7.17 17.28
N THR A 81 20.42 -7.95 17.71
CA THR A 81 20.19 -8.24 19.14
C THR A 81 21.24 -9.19 19.72
N GLN A 82 21.77 -10.11 18.92
CA GLN A 82 22.78 -11.09 19.35
C GLN A 82 24.22 -10.62 19.11
N LYS A 83 24.42 -9.45 18.48
CA LYS A 83 25.73 -8.94 18.03
C LYS A 83 26.45 -9.93 17.11
N GLU A 84 25.67 -10.58 16.25
CA GLU A 84 26.14 -11.48 15.21
C GLU A 84 26.10 -10.78 13.85
N LYS A 85 26.68 -11.43 12.83
CA LYS A 85 26.62 -10.97 11.45
C LYS A 85 25.50 -11.67 10.69
N VAL A 86 24.93 -10.97 9.71
CA VAL A 86 23.98 -11.56 8.76
C VAL A 86 24.75 -12.15 7.60
N LYS A 87 24.39 -13.36 7.16
CA LYS A 87 24.98 -13.95 5.96
C LYS A 87 24.27 -13.41 4.72
N ASN A 88 24.99 -12.72 3.85
CA ASN A 88 24.46 -12.28 2.57
C ASN A 88 24.14 -13.49 1.69
N ARG A 89 22.91 -13.56 1.18
CA ARG A 89 22.42 -14.70 0.38
C ARG A 89 23.05 -14.78 -1.01
N TYR A 90 23.60 -13.68 -1.52
CA TYR A 90 24.17 -13.58 -2.86
C TYR A 90 25.69 -13.78 -2.86
N THR A 91 26.40 -13.17 -1.92
CA THR A 91 27.87 -13.26 -1.82
C THR A 91 28.33 -14.36 -0.86
N GLY A 92 27.47 -14.78 0.07
CA GLY A 92 27.81 -15.70 1.15
C GLY A 92 28.64 -15.08 2.28
N GLU A 93 29.00 -13.80 2.15
CA GLU A 93 29.82 -13.07 3.11
C GLU A 93 29.02 -12.70 4.37
N SER A 94 29.75 -12.50 5.47
CA SER A 94 29.17 -12.07 6.74
C SER A 94 29.20 -10.55 6.84
N GLU A 95 28.02 -9.94 6.87
CA GLU A 95 27.82 -8.49 6.89
C GLU A 95 27.22 -8.03 8.22
N GLU A 96 27.40 -6.76 8.56
CA GLU A 96 26.73 -6.15 9.71
C GLU A 96 25.22 -6.07 9.45
N PRO A 97 24.38 -6.17 10.50
CA PRO A 97 22.94 -6.04 10.36
C PRO A 97 22.56 -4.69 9.73
N ASN A 98 21.70 -4.74 8.72
CA ASN A 98 21.24 -3.56 8.01
C ASN A 98 20.19 -2.80 8.85
N GLU A 99 20.68 -1.85 9.65
CA GLU A 99 19.81 -0.99 10.46
C GLU A 99 18.88 -0.12 9.62
N GLN A 100 19.30 0.32 8.43
CA GLN A 100 18.45 1.14 7.56
C GLN A 100 17.21 0.35 7.12
N LEU A 101 17.38 -0.92 6.74
CA LEU A 101 16.26 -1.81 6.42
C LEU A 101 15.32 -1.96 7.62
N MET A 102 15.86 -2.27 8.80
CA MET A 102 15.04 -2.45 10.00
C MET A 102 14.26 -1.17 10.36
N ARG A 103 14.92 -0.01 10.33
CA ARG A 103 14.29 1.30 10.56
C ARG A 103 13.19 1.59 9.54
N SER A 104 13.42 1.30 8.27
CA SER A 104 12.43 1.54 7.20
C SER A 104 11.12 0.77 7.39
N ILE A 105 11.13 -0.34 8.13
CA ILE A 105 9.93 -1.10 8.52
C ILE A 105 9.36 -0.56 9.83
N GLU A 106 10.20 -0.40 10.85
CA GLU A 106 9.83 0.05 12.20
C GLU A 106 9.14 1.43 12.19
N GLU A 107 9.59 2.33 11.34
CA GLU A 107 9.02 3.69 11.22
C GLU A 107 7.63 3.70 10.59
N LYS A 108 7.23 2.65 9.83
CA LYS A 108 5.88 2.55 9.28
C LYS A 108 4.78 2.41 10.33
N ILE A 109 5.17 1.99 11.53
CA ILE A 109 4.29 1.91 12.70
C ILE A 109 4.79 2.84 13.81
N GLU A 110 5.44 3.93 13.41
CA GLU A 110 5.80 5.07 14.27
C GLU A 110 6.71 4.69 15.45
N ILE A 111 7.57 3.68 15.31
CA ILE A 111 8.55 3.36 16.35
C ILE A 111 9.66 4.42 16.35
N PRO A 112 9.76 5.27 17.38
CA PRO A 112 10.81 6.28 17.44
C PRO A 112 12.17 5.61 17.62
N GLU A 113 13.24 6.32 17.21
CA GLU A 113 14.63 5.84 17.33
C GLU A 113 14.96 5.39 18.76
N SER A 114 14.46 6.12 19.77
CA SER A 114 14.66 5.81 21.19
C SER A 114 14.07 4.48 21.63
N ARG A 115 13.10 3.91 20.88
CA ARG A 115 12.44 2.65 21.20
C ARG A 115 12.77 1.51 20.23
N LYS A 116 13.69 1.73 19.28
CA LYS A 116 14.05 0.70 18.29
C LYS A 116 14.57 -0.58 18.97
N ASP A 117 15.42 -0.42 19.98
CA ASP A 117 16.05 -1.55 20.67
C ASP A 117 15.04 -2.35 21.49
N ASP A 118 14.10 -1.67 22.14
CA ASP A 118 13.02 -2.32 22.87
C ASP A 118 12.13 -3.13 21.93
N PHE A 119 11.72 -2.52 20.81
CA PHE A 119 10.89 -3.20 19.83
C PHE A 119 11.58 -4.43 19.23
N ARG A 120 12.86 -4.32 18.85
CA ARG A 120 13.67 -5.44 18.35
C ARG A 120 13.80 -6.57 19.38
N ARG A 121 14.02 -6.24 20.66
CA ARG A 121 14.04 -7.22 21.76
C ARG A 121 12.67 -7.87 21.97
N GLU A 122 11.58 -7.11 21.95
CA GLU A 122 10.21 -7.63 22.05
C GLU A 122 9.94 -8.69 20.96
N ILE A 123 10.30 -8.39 19.71
CA ILE A 123 10.15 -9.33 18.58
C ILE A 123 10.97 -10.60 18.81
N MET A 124 12.24 -10.49 19.21
CA MET A 124 13.08 -11.67 19.46
C MET A 124 12.62 -12.50 20.65
N ASN A 125 12.15 -11.85 21.72
CA ASN A 125 11.59 -12.54 22.87
C ASN A 125 10.32 -13.31 22.50
N TYR A 126 9.46 -12.73 21.67
CA TYR A 126 8.27 -13.39 21.16
C TYR A 126 8.60 -14.62 20.31
N ILE A 127 9.56 -14.49 19.39
CA ILE A 127 10.05 -15.62 18.58
C ILE A 127 10.67 -16.70 19.47
N GLY A 128 11.46 -16.31 20.47
CA GLY A 128 12.08 -17.22 21.43
C GLY A 128 11.05 -18.00 22.24
N ALA A 129 10.00 -17.34 22.73
CA ALA A 129 8.92 -17.99 23.46
C ALA A 129 8.20 -19.04 22.59
N LEU A 130 7.89 -18.71 21.34
CA LEU A 130 7.30 -19.67 20.39
C LEU A 130 8.22 -20.86 20.13
N ALA A 131 9.52 -20.63 19.96
CA ALA A 131 10.50 -21.69 19.73
C ALA A 131 10.62 -22.65 20.93
N VAL A 132 10.55 -22.14 22.17
CA VAL A 132 10.53 -22.98 23.40
C VAL A 132 9.29 -23.87 23.45
N GLU A 133 8.16 -23.39 22.92
CA GLU A 133 6.92 -24.16 22.78
C GLU A 133 6.89 -25.09 21.54
N GLY A 134 7.97 -25.15 20.77
CA GLY A 134 8.04 -25.93 19.53
C GLY A 134 7.18 -25.37 18.39
N LYS A 135 6.77 -24.11 18.48
CA LYS A 135 5.97 -23.40 17.46
C LYS A 135 6.87 -22.60 16.54
N THR A 136 6.41 -22.44 15.30
CA THR A 136 7.06 -21.58 14.30
C THR A 136 6.51 -20.17 14.40
N PHE A 137 7.38 -19.17 14.26
CA PHE A 137 6.96 -17.79 14.15
C PHE A 137 6.18 -17.55 12.85
N ASP A 138 5.00 -16.93 12.98
CA ASP A 138 4.22 -16.42 11.86
C ASP A 138 4.04 -14.92 12.06
N TYR A 139 4.46 -14.12 11.09
CA TYR A 139 4.33 -12.66 11.15
C TYR A 139 2.88 -12.19 11.32
N ARG A 140 1.90 -12.99 10.88
CA ARG A 140 0.45 -12.70 11.03
C ARG A 140 -0.02 -12.74 12.48
N SER A 141 0.71 -13.44 13.35
CA SER A 141 0.39 -13.51 14.78
C SER A 141 0.72 -12.23 15.55
N ASN A 142 1.47 -11.31 14.93
CA ASN A 142 1.80 -10.00 15.50
C ASN A 142 1.23 -8.90 14.60
N GLU A 143 0.08 -8.34 14.96
CA GLU A 143 -0.63 -7.33 14.15
C GLU A 143 0.24 -6.09 13.87
N ARG A 144 1.05 -5.65 14.84
CA ARG A 144 1.94 -4.48 14.68
C ARG A 144 2.99 -4.75 13.61
N LEU A 145 3.71 -5.87 13.70
CA LEU A 145 4.72 -6.24 12.71
C LEU A 145 4.07 -6.49 11.34
N HIS A 146 2.94 -7.19 11.31
CA HIS A 146 2.22 -7.47 10.07
C HIS A 146 1.87 -6.16 9.35
N ARG A 147 1.31 -5.18 10.07
CA ARG A 147 0.99 -3.87 9.50
C ARG A 147 2.22 -3.11 9.00
N ALA A 148 3.32 -3.16 9.75
CA ALA A 148 4.59 -2.54 9.35
C ALA A 148 5.12 -3.12 8.03
N LEU A 149 5.08 -4.46 7.90
CA LEU A 149 5.50 -5.17 6.70
C LEU A 149 4.60 -4.87 5.50
N GLU A 150 3.27 -4.80 5.69
CA GLU A 150 2.34 -4.40 4.63
C GLU A 150 2.65 -2.99 4.11
N LEU A 151 2.79 -2.03 5.03
CA LEU A 151 3.08 -0.64 4.69
C LEU A 151 4.43 -0.49 3.99
N LYS A 152 5.45 -1.23 4.46
CA LYS A 152 6.76 -1.22 3.81
C LYS A 152 6.72 -1.87 2.43
N LEU A 153 6.09 -3.03 2.29
CA LEU A 153 5.97 -3.69 1.00
C LEU A 153 5.21 -2.82 -0.01
N PHE A 154 4.15 -2.14 0.45
CA PHE A 154 3.43 -1.18 -0.39
C PHE A 154 4.33 -0.03 -0.84
N GLU A 155 5.11 0.56 0.07
CA GLU A 155 6.09 1.59 -0.29
C GLU A 155 7.11 1.10 -1.32
N ASP A 156 7.68 -0.10 -1.15
CA ASP A 156 8.66 -0.65 -2.08
C ASP A 156 8.06 -0.98 -3.45
N GLN A 157 6.78 -1.37 -3.47
CA GLN A 157 6.07 -1.69 -4.70
C GLN A 157 5.42 -0.49 -5.39
N LYS A 158 5.19 0.64 -4.71
CA LYS A 158 4.53 1.81 -5.32
C LYS A 158 5.27 2.31 -6.57
N ASP A 159 6.61 2.33 -6.48
CA ASP A 159 7.50 2.77 -7.56
C ASP A 159 7.78 1.65 -8.57
N THR A 160 7.79 0.38 -8.10
CA THR A 160 8.02 -0.80 -8.95
C THR A 160 6.83 -1.12 -9.86
N ILE A 161 5.60 -0.99 -9.35
CA ILE A 161 4.38 -1.05 -10.16
C ILE A 161 4.33 0.15 -11.11
N LYS A 162 5.22 1.14 -10.89
CA LYS A 162 5.24 2.43 -11.55
C LYS A 162 3.82 2.95 -11.65
N LEU A 163 3.11 3.08 -10.53
CA LEU A 163 1.75 3.64 -10.57
C LEU A 163 1.76 4.98 -11.32
N THR A 164 2.84 5.76 -11.21
CA THR A 164 3.11 6.96 -11.99
C THR A 164 3.22 6.74 -13.52
N SER A 165 3.72 5.58 -13.96
CA SER A 165 3.82 5.18 -15.38
C SER A 165 2.59 4.45 -15.91
N LEU A 166 1.60 4.08 -15.07
CA LEU A 166 0.26 3.69 -15.56
C LEU A 166 -0.37 4.84 -16.38
N VAL A 167 0.08 6.08 -16.19
CA VAL A 167 -0.35 7.25 -16.98
C VAL A 167 0.35 7.30 -18.37
N SER A 168 1.36 6.46 -18.60
CA SER A 168 2.10 6.36 -19.87
C SER A 168 1.73 5.09 -20.62
N ASN A 169 1.53 5.19 -21.94
CA ASN A 169 1.03 4.09 -22.78
C ASN A 169 2.00 2.91 -22.99
N VAL A 170 3.18 2.92 -22.36
CA VAL A 170 4.23 1.91 -22.59
C VAL A 170 4.66 1.32 -21.26
N VAL A 171 4.20 0.10 -20.98
CA VAL A 171 4.56 -0.69 -19.80
C VAL A 171 5.33 -1.93 -20.28
N ASP A 172 6.44 -2.26 -19.61
CA ASP A 172 7.20 -3.47 -19.91
C ASP A 172 6.45 -4.74 -19.46
N ARG A 173 6.78 -5.90 -20.06
CA ARG A 173 6.04 -7.15 -19.84
C ARG A 173 6.01 -7.58 -18.37
N GLU A 174 7.12 -7.42 -17.65
CA GLU A 174 7.22 -7.81 -16.24
C GLU A 174 6.31 -6.93 -15.36
N THR A 175 6.28 -5.62 -15.64
CA THR A 175 5.40 -4.69 -14.93
C THR A 175 3.93 -4.98 -15.25
N GLN A 176 3.60 -5.33 -16.50
CA GLN A 176 2.24 -5.73 -16.88
C GLN A 176 1.78 -7.00 -16.13
N GLU A 177 2.63 -8.02 -16.03
CA GLU A 177 2.32 -9.24 -15.26
C GLU A 177 2.00 -8.92 -13.79
N LYS A 178 2.74 -7.99 -13.16
CA LYS A 178 2.46 -7.55 -11.79
C LYS A 178 1.13 -6.80 -11.68
N ILE A 179 0.82 -5.91 -12.63
CA ILE A 179 -0.46 -5.20 -12.70
C ILE A 179 -1.62 -6.19 -12.82
N ASP A 180 -1.49 -7.20 -13.67
CA ASP A 180 -2.54 -8.19 -13.90
C ASP A 180 -2.81 -9.04 -12.63
N VAL A 181 -1.77 -9.36 -11.86
CA VAL A 181 -1.93 -10.00 -10.55
C VAL A 181 -2.72 -9.12 -9.57
N VAL A 182 -2.42 -7.82 -9.51
CA VAL A 182 -3.15 -6.87 -8.66
C VAL A 182 -4.60 -6.74 -9.12
N LYS A 183 -4.85 -6.58 -10.42
CA LYS A 183 -6.21 -6.56 -11.00
C LYS A 183 -6.98 -7.83 -10.64
N SER A 184 -6.37 -9.01 -10.79
CA SER A 184 -6.98 -10.29 -10.43
C SER A 184 -7.43 -10.32 -8.97
N ARG A 185 -6.62 -9.78 -8.06
CA ARG A 185 -6.96 -9.68 -6.62
C ARG A 185 -8.07 -8.67 -6.35
N LEU A 186 -8.06 -7.51 -7.03
CA LEU A 186 -9.15 -6.53 -6.97
C LEU A 186 -10.49 -7.16 -7.40
N MET A 187 -10.49 -7.90 -8.51
CA MET A 187 -11.68 -8.59 -8.99
C MET A 187 -12.16 -9.66 -8.00
N LYS A 188 -11.25 -10.50 -7.50
CA LYS A 188 -11.59 -11.62 -6.61
C LYS A 188 -12.06 -11.17 -5.22
N ASN A 189 -11.42 -10.17 -4.63
CA ASN A 189 -11.62 -9.82 -3.22
C ASN A 189 -12.56 -8.64 -3.01
N TYR A 190 -12.72 -7.77 -4.02
CA TYR A 190 -13.49 -6.52 -3.93
C TYR A 190 -14.57 -6.40 -5.02
N GLY A 191 -14.69 -7.38 -5.92
CA GLY A 191 -15.78 -7.45 -6.89
C GLY A 191 -15.64 -6.51 -8.09
N TYR A 192 -14.46 -5.94 -8.33
CA TYR A 192 -14.18 -5.17 -9.54
C TYR A 192 -14.36 -6.05 -10.78
N CYS A 193 -14.80 -5.46 -11.90
CA CYS A 193 -14.60 -6.06 -13.22
C CYS A 193 -13.22 -5.64 -13.78
N GLU A 194 -12.83 -6.19 -14.92
CA GLU A 194 -11.52 -5.92 -15.51
C GLU A 194 -11.30 -4.43 -15.85
N VAL A 195 -12.35 -3.76 -16.34
CA VAL A 195 -12.31 -2.33 -16.68
C VAL A 195 -12.20 -1.50 -15.40
N CYS A 196 -13.10 -1.70 -14.43
CA CYS A 196 -13.09 -0.98 -13.16
C CYS A 196 -11.79 -1.20 -12.36
N ALA A 197 -11.19 -2.40 -12.43
CA ALA A 197 -9.91 -2.68 -11.78
C ALA A 197 -8.76 -1.88 -12.41
N THR A 198 -8.78 -1.68 -13.73
CA THR A 198 -7.83 -0.79 -14.41
C THR A 198 -8.05 0.66 -13.98
N ASP A 199 -9.30 1.11 -14.01
CA ASP A 199 -9.66 2.49 -13.70
C ASP A 199 -9.34 2.90 -12.27
N VAL A 200 -9.61 2.02 -11.29
CA VAL A 200 -9.28 2.31 -9.88
C VAL A 200 -7.77 2.39 -9.66
N LEU A 201 -6.98 1.58 -10.36
CA LEU A 201 -5.52 1.66 -10.30
C LEU A 201 -5.01 3.00 -10.87
N HIS A 202 -5.54 3.46 -12.01
CA HIS A 202 -5.20 4.80 -12.53
C HIS A 202 -5.66 5.93 -11.61
N PHE A 203 -6.85 5.82 -11.04
CA PHE A 203 -7.37 6.80 -10.10
C PHE A 203 -6.46 6.92 -8.87
N VAL A 204 -6.13 5.80 -8.24
CA VAL A 204 -5.24 5.74 -7.07
C VAL A 204 -3.83 6.21 -7.41
N ALA A 205 -3.28 5.83 -8.57
CA ALA A 205 -2.00 6.36 -9.06
C ALA A 205 -1.99 7.89 -9.13
N SER A 206 -3.06 8.49 -9.64
CA SER A 206 -3.17 9.95 -9.77
C SER A 206 -3.22 10.67 -8.42
N ILE A 207 -3.79 10.02 -7.39
CA ILE A 207 -3.84 10.58 -6.03
C ILE A 207 -2.45 10.59 -5.41
N PHE A 208 -1.69 9.49 -5.54
CA PHE A 208 -0.33 9.41 -5.03
C PHE A 208 0.61 10.42 -5.70
N ALA A 209 0.55 10.54 -7.03
CA ALA A 209 1.31 11.54 -7.77
C ALA A 209 1.03 12.99 -7.29
N ARG A 210 -0.19 13.29 -6.85
CA ARG A 210 -0.54 14.61 -6.27
C ARG A 210 -0.10 14.76 -4.82
N GLY A 211 -0.08 13.68 -4.04
CA GLY A 211 0.41 13.66 -2.65
C GLY A 211 1.91 13.90 -2.57
N ASP A 212 2.70 13.18 -3.37
CA ASP A 212 4.17 13.30 -3.43
C ASP A 212 4.60 14.73 -3.82
N LEU A 213 3.85 15.40 -4.71
CA LEU A 213 4.10 16.80 -5.09
C LEU A 213 3.82 17.83 -3.98
N LYS A 214 2.98 17.49 -2.99
CA LYS A 214 2.73 18.34 -1.82
C LYS A 214 3.82 18.15 -0.76
N GLU A 215 4.29 16.93 -0.55
CA GLU A 215 5.38 16.63 0.39
C GLU A 215 6.74 17.16 -0.09
N ALA A 216 7.03 17.13 -1.39
CA ALA A 216 8.29 17.66 -1.95
C ALA A 216 8.40 19.20 -1.92
N LYS A 217 7.33 19.92 -1.55
CA LYS A 217 7.29 21.39 -1.49
C LYS A 217 7.20 21.93 -0.05
N GLY A 218 7.13 21.06 0.95
CA GLY A 218 7.16 21.40 2.39
C GLY A 218 8.55 21.19 2.98
#